data_AF-A0A1Y5HZ24-F1
#
_entry.id   AF-A0A1Y5HZ24-F1
#
_cell.length_a   1.000
_cell.length_b   1.000
_cell.length_c   1.000
_cell.angle_alpha   90.00
_cell.angle_beta   90.00
_cell.angle_gamma   90.00
#
_symmetry.space_group_name_H-M   'P 1'
#
loop_
_entity.id
_entity.type
_entity.pdbx_description
1 polymer ?
#
loop_
_entity_poly.entity_id
_entity_poly.type
_entity_poly.pdbx_seq_one_letter_code
_entity_poly.pdbx_strand_id
1 'polypeptide(L)' 'MDDGANEALNERAVSVMQRMSAKLTGRDGEHHHVDTMLPDTVEKQVRRLVAEATSAENLSVSYVGWCPWW' A
#
# COMPACT_ATOMS: atom_id res chain seq x y z
N MET A 1 2.88 -29.69 16.69
CA MET A 1 2.05 -28.54 17.13
C MET A 1 2.79 -27.24 16.81
N ASP A 2 3.14 -27.04 15.54
CA ASP A 2 3.85 -25.86 15.00
C ASP A 2 3.33 -25.51 13.58
N ASP A 3 2.67 -26.47 12.92
CA ASP A 3 2.13 -26.33 11.56
C ASP A 3 1.18 -25.13 11.40
N GLY A 4 0.32 -24.84 12.38
CA GLY A 4 -0.60 -23.70 12.30
C GLY A 4 0.08 -22.32 12.45
N ALA A 5 1.18 -22.24 13.19
CA ALA A 5 1.97 -21.00 13.28
C ALA A 5 2.75 -20.79 11.97
N ASN A 6 3.32 -21.86 11.42
CA ASN A 6 4.02 -21.83 10.13
C ASN A 6 3.07 -21.48 8.97
N GLU A 7 1.84 -21.98 8.98
CA GLU A 7 0.81 -21.65 7.99
C GLU A 7 0.45 -20.16 8.03
N ALA A 8 0.17 -19.61 9.22
CA ALA A 8 -0.12 -18.19 9.38
C ALA A 8 1.06 -17.27 8.96
N LEU A 9 2.31 -17.68 9.25
CA LEU A 9 3.50 -16.98 8.79
C LEU A 9 3.61 -17.01 7.26
N ASN A 10 3.34 -18.16 6.65
CA ASN A 10 3.38 -18.32 5.20
C ASN A 10 2.31 -17.48 4.49
N GLU A 11 1.08 -17.45 5.02
CA GLU A 11 0.02 -16.59 4.49
C GLU A 11 0.42 -15.11 4.50
N ARG A 12 0.98 -14.64 5.62
CA ARG A 12 1.49 -13.26 5.73
C ARG A 12 2.62 -13.00 4.73
N ALA A 13 3.54 -13.94 4.57
CA ALA A 13 4.65 -13.81 3.61
C ALA A 13 4.12 -13.70 2.17
N VAL A 14 3.18 -14.56 1.79
CA VAL A 14 2.53 -14.52 0.46
C VAL A 14 1.83 -13.18 0.23
N SER A 15 1.08 -12.68 1.21
CA SER A 15 0.41 -11.38 1.13
C SER A 15 1.40 -10.22 0.93
N VAL A 16 2.50 -10.21 1.69
CA VAL A 16 3.57 -9.21 1.54
C VAL A 16 4.18 -9.27 0.14
N MET A 17 4.49 -10.48 -0.35
CA MET A 17 5.08 -10.65 -1.67
C MET A 17 4.15 -10.22 -2.81
N GLN A 18 2.86 -10.54 -2.71
CA GLN A 18 1.84 -10.09 -3.65
C GLN A 18 1.75 -8.57 -3.70
N ARG A 19 1.75 -7.91 -2.53
CA ARG A 19 1.72 -6.45 -2.46
C ARG A 19 3.00 -5.80 -3.00
N MET A 20 4.16 -6.38 -2.72
CA MET A 20 5.43 -5.92 -3.31
C MET A 20 5.38 -5.98 -4.84
N SER A 21 4.89 -7.09 -5.40
CA SER A 21 4.68 -7.23 -6.84
C SER A 21 3.71 -6.17 -7.39
N ALA A 22 2.60 -5.91 -6.69
CA ALA A 22 1.65 -4.87 -7.07
C ALA A 22 2.27 -3.47 -7.10
N LYS A 23 3.14 -3.13 -6.13
CA LYS A 23 3.87 -1.84 -6.11
C LYS A 23 4.83 -1.69 -7.28
N LEU A 24 5.53 -2.76 -7.65
CA LEU A 24 6.52 -2.75 -8.74
C LEU A 24 5.86 -2.80 -10.13
N THR A 25 4.62 -3.27 -10.21
CA THR A 25 3.88 -3.40 -11.48
C THR A 25 2.83 -2.31 -11.69
N GLY A 26 2.71 -1.32 -10.78
CA GLY A 26 1.72 -0.24 -10.89
C GLY A 26 0.29 -0.65 -10.52
N ARG A 27 0.09 -1.76 -9.80
CA ARG A 27 -1.23 -2.31 -9.40
C ARG A 27 -1.61 -2.08 -7.93
N ASP A 28 -0.72 -1.51 -7.10
CA ASP A 28 -0.98 -1.26 -5.66
C ASP A 28 -2.08 -0.19 -5.42
N GLY A 29 -2.54 0.51 -6.47
CA GLY A 29 -3.59 1.55 -6.39
C GLY A 29 -5.03 1.04 -6.49
N GLU A 30 -5.25 -0.25 -6.79
CA GLU A 30 -6.60 -0.83 -7.02
C GLU A 30 -7.54 -0.65 -5.81
N HIS A 31 -7.00 -0.49 -4.60
CA HIS A 31 -7.81 -0.29 -3.39
C HIS A 31 -8.50 1.09 -3.33
N HIS A 32 -8.06 2.05 -4.16
CA HIS A 32 -8.63 3.41 -4.26
C HIS A 32 -9.47 3.61 -5.54
N HIS A 33 -9.25 2.79 -6.57
CA HIS A 33 -9.94 2.90 -7.86
C HIS A 33 -10.43 1.53 -8.31
N VAL A 34 -11.70 1.23 -8.03
CA VAL A 34 -12.40 0.00 -8.44
C VAL A 34 -12.44 -0.17 -9.97
N ASP A 35 -12.13 0.88 -10.74
CA ASP A 35 -12.38 0.97 -12.18
C ASP A 35 -11.11 0.84 -13.07
N THR A 36 -9.96 0.46 -12.52
CA THR A 36 -8.73 0.33 -13.35
C THR A 36 -8.08 -1.03 -13.20
N MET A 37 -8.52 -2.01 -14.01
CA MET A 37 -7.78 -3.28 -14.20
C MET A 37 -6.39 -3.08 -14.83
N LEU A 38 -6.13 -1.89 -15.37
CA LEU A 38 -4.88 -1.53 -16.02
C LEU A 38 -3.86 -1.01 -14.99
N PRO A 39 -2.60 -1.44 -15.08
CA PRO A 39 -1.55 -0.91 -14.23
C PRO A 39 -1.31 0.59 -14.47
N ASP A 40 -1.03 1.32 -13.41
CA ASP A 40 -0.62 2.73 -13.48
C ASP A 40 0.71 2.85 -14.24
N THR A 41 0.86 3.93 -15.01
CA THR A 41 2.18 4.36 -15.48
C THR A 41 3.00 4.83 -14.29
N VAL A 42 4.34 4.81 -14.41
CA VAL A 42 5.24 5.31 -13.36
C VAL A 42 4.87 6.73 -12.92
N GLU A 43 4.61 7.62 -13.88
CA GLU A 43 4.23 9.01 -13.58
C GLU A 43 2.90 9.09 -12.81
N LYS A 44 1.88 8.31 -13.22
CA LYS A 44 0.58 8.30 -12.55
C LYS A 44 0.69 7.76 -11.13
N GLN A 45 1.45 6.67 -10.94
CA GLN A 45 1.72 6.09 -9.62
C GLN A 45 2.43 7.10 -8.71
N VAL A 46 3.48 7.77 -9.20
CA VAL A 46 4.23 8.77 -8.40
C VAL A 46 3.32 9.94 -8.02
N ARG A 47 2.54 10.49 -8.95
CA ARG A 47 1.62 11.60 -8.66
C ARG A 47 0.60 11.22 -7.59
N ARG A 48 0.03 10.03 -7.67
CA ARG A 48 -0.90 9.50 -6.67
C ARG A 48 -0.24 9.39 -5.29
N LEU A 49 0.95 8.80 -5.21
CA LEU A 49 1.69 8.67 -3.94
C LEU A 49 2.00 10.03 -3.29
N VAL A 50 2.36 11.04 -4.08
CA VAL A 50 2.59 12.40 -3.58
C VAL A 50 1.28 13.02 -3.05
N ALA A 51 0.17 12.84 -3.77
CA ALA A 51 -1.13 13.34 -3.35
C ALA A 51 -1.59 12.66 -2.04
N GLU A 52 -1.41 11.35 -1.91
CA GLU A 52 -1.72 10.61 -0.69
C GLU A 52 -0.84 11.07 0.49
N ALA A 53 0.46 11.29 0.27
CA ALA A 53 1.40 11.71 1.32
C ALA A 53 1.19 13.16 1.78
N THR A 54 0.60 14.01 0.95
CA THR A 54 0.32 15.42 1.26
C THR A 54 -1.15 15.69 1.61
N SER A 55 -1.99 14.66 1.56
CA SER A 55 -3.42 14.76 1.91
C SER A 55 -3.60 15.08 3.39
N ALA A 56 -4.32 16.17 3.68
CA ALA A 56 -4.67 16.57 5.04
C ALA A 56 -5.45 15.47 5.79
N GLU A 57 -6.30 14.72 5.08
CA GLU A 57 -7.08 13.61 5.66
C GLU A 57 -6.13 12.50 6.13
N ASN A 58 -5.16 12.10 5.31
CA ASN A 58 -4.17 11.07 5.66
C ASN A 58 -3.22 11.54 6.77
N LEU A 59 -2.82 12.80 6.73
CA LEU A 59 -1.96 13.39 7.76
C LEU A 59 -2.68 13.50 9.11
N SER A 60 -3.99 13.80 9.11
CA SER A 60 -4.77 13.96 10.34
C SER A 60 -4.94 12.67 11.15
N VAL A 61 -4.86 11.50 10.50
CA VAL A 61 -4.94 10.18 11.17
C VAL A 61 -3.58 9.62 11.56
N SER A 62 -2.50 10.29 11.18
CA SER A 62 -1.15 9.87 11.55
C SER A 62 -0.93 9.98 13.06
N TYR A 63 -0.08 9.11 13.59
CA TYR A 63 0.31 9.20 14.99
C TYR A 63 0.97 10.55 15.28
N VAL A 64 0.50 11.27 16.31
CA VAL A 64 0.94 12.64 16.63
C VAL A 64 2.45 12.75 16.83
N GLY A 65 3.10 11.72 17.40
CA GLY A 65 4.55 11.71 17.62
C GLY A 65 5.39 11.61 16.34
N TRP A 66 4.78 11.37 15.18
CA TRP A 66 5.46 11.47 13.87
C TRP A 66 5.48 12.89 13.30
N CYS A 67 4.84 13.83 13.99
CA CYS A 67 4.84 15.26 13.65
C CYS A 67 4.30 15.54 12.23
N PRO A 68 3.04 15.17 11.92
CA PRO A 68 2.48 15.32 10.57
C PRO A 68 2.26 16.78 10.11
N TRP A 69 2.54 17.76 10.97
CA TRP A 69 2.40 19.20 10.71
C TRP A 69 3.75 19.96 10.65
N TRP A 70 4.88 19.24 10.62
CA TRP A 70 6.23 19.81 10.55
C TRP A 70 6.91 19.54 9.22
#